data_AF-A0AAV4RNQ9-F1
#
_entry.id   AF-A0AAV4RNQ9-F1
#
_cell.length_a   1.000
_cell.length_b   1.000
_cell.length_c   1.000
_cell.angle_alpha   90.00
_cell.angle_beta   90.00
_cell.angle_gamma   90.00
#
_symmetry.space_group_name_H-M   'P 1'
#
loop_
_entity.id
_entity.type
_entity.pdbx_description
1 polymer ?
#
loop_
_entity_poly.entity_id
_entity_poly.type
_entity_poly.pdbx_seq_one_letter_code
_entity_poly.pdbx_strand_id
1 'polypeptide(L)'
;MRGNFAIMQLLIDDVTCPFENRKTTFDSARARKLAHYEPLIPLYQAQGLQLQIVAILVGALGSWDPQNDTFLRRFMSRSYLNTFRRLCVSDSIKWFRDIYVEFLTGHKQYSPSEDVCTEPTDLADIYSPTESQFVSPV
;
A
#
# COMPACT_ATOMS: atom_id res chain seq x y z
N MET A 1 14.40 38.54 4.33
CA MET A 1 14.21 37.47 3.32
C MET A 1 13.64 36.25 4.04
N ARG A 2 12.32 36.07 4.09
CA ARG A 2 11.70 34.82 4.53
C ARG A 2 11.60 33.93 3.30
N GLY A 3 12.58 33.07 3.08
CA GLY A 3 12.49 32.05 2.05
C GLY A 3 11.29 31.17 2.35
N ASN A 4 10.41 30.96 1.37
CA ASN A 4 9.39 29.92 1.43
C ASN A 4 10.11 28.57 1.50
N PHE A 5 10.38 28.09 2.72
CA PHE A 5 10.74 26.69 2.92
C PHE A 5 9.47 25.89 2.67
N ALA A 6 9.37 25.29 1.48
CA ALA A 6 8.37 24.26 1.21
C ALA A 6 8.64 23.12 2.18
N ILE A 7 7.70 22.88 3.11
CA ILE A 7 7.76 21.74 4.01
C ILE A 7 7.61 20.49 3.14
N MET A 8 8.67 19.69 3.06
CA MET A 8 8.60 18.43 2.30
C MET A 8 7.88 17.37 3.14
N GLN A 9 6.89 16.72 2.53
CA GLN A 9 6.08 15.71 3.18
C GLN A 9 6.63 14.31 2.87
N LEU A 10 6.91 13.54 3.91
CA LEU A 10 7.29 12.12 3.81
C LEU A 10 6.08 11.26 4.19
N LEU A 11 5.82 10.22 3.41
CA LEU A 11 4.69 9.33 3.61
C LEU A 11 5.20 7.91 3.86
N ILE A 12 4.72 7.29 4.95
CA ILE A 12 4.92 5.87 5.23
C ILE A 12 3.56 5.19 5.12
N ASP A 13 3.41 4.37 4.08
CA ASP A 13 2.23 3.54 3.85
C ASP A 13 2.55 2.10 4.21
N ASP A 14 1.77 1.54 5.14
CA ASP A 14 1.95 0.17 5.60
C ASP A 14 0.64 -0.62 5.47
N VAL A 15 0.70 -1.73 4.73
CA VAL A 15 -0.45 -2.60 4.49
C VAL A 15 -0.57 -3.58 5.65
N THR A 16 -1.76 -3.66 6.23
CA THR A 16 -2.03 -4.53 7.38
C THR A 16 -3.26 -5.37 7.14
N CYS A 17 -3.11 -6.68 7.33
CA CYS A 17 -4.20 -7.64 7.14
C CYS A 17 -4.67 -8.26 8.46
N PRO A 18 -5.55 -7.60 9.23
CA PRO A 18 -6.07 -8.16 10.48
C PRO A 18 -7.18 -9.20 10.22
N PHE A 19 -7.37 -10.12 11.17
CA PHE A 19 -8.52 -11.03 11.15
C PHE A 19 -9.81 -10.30 11.55
N GLU A 20 -10.73 -10.16 10.61
CA GLU A 20 -11.86 -9.22 10.64
C GLU A 20 -13.08 -9.67 11.47
N ASN A 21 -12.90 -9.88 12.78
CA ASN A 21 -14.03 -10.26 13.64
C ASN A 21 -14.99 -9.09 13.95
N ARG A 22 -14.46 -7.88 14.18
CA ARG A 22 -15.23 -6.66 14.52
C ARG A 22 -14.52 -5.40 14.02
N LYS A 23 -15.25 -4.29 13.92
CA LYS A 23 -14.68 -2.96 13.61
C LYS A 23 -13.52 -2.58 14.54
N THR A 24 -13.63 -2.91 15.82
CA THR A 24 -12.59 -2.64 16.82
C THR A 24 -11.25 -3.30 16.49
N THR A 25 -11.24 -4.40 15.73
CA THR A 25 -10.00 -5.02 15.25
C THR A 25 -9.26 -4.09 14.29
N PHE A 26 -9.98 -3.41 13.39
CA PHE A 26 -9.38 -2.49 12.44
C PHE A 26 -8.83 -1.26 13.16
N ASP A 27 -9.59 -0.70 14.09
CA ASP A 27 -9.16 0.44 14.90
C ASP A 27 -7.90 0.10 15.72
N SER A 28 -7.87 -1.09 16.33
CA SER A 28 -6.72 -1.56 17.11
C SER A 28 -5.50 -1.85 16.22
N ALA A 29 -5.71 -2.44 15.04
CA ALA A 29 -4.63 -2.70 14.08
C ALA A 29 -4.01 -1.40 13.57
N ARG A 30 -4.84 -0.40 13.27
CA ARG A 30 -4.41 0.97 12.91
C ARG A 30 -3.60 1.60 14.03
N ALA A 31 -4.13 1.60 15.25
CA ALA A 31 -3.45 2.16 16.41
C ALA A 31 -2.07 1.52 16.63
N ARG A 32 -1.99 0.19 16.49
CA ARG A 32 -0.71 -0.54 16.60
C ARG A 32 0.31 -0.10 15.55
N LYS A 33 -0.11 0.09 14.30
CA LYS A 33 0.80 0.56 13.24
C LYS A 33 1.23 2.02 13.48
N LEU A 34 0.32 2.89 13.88
CA LEU A 34 0.67 4.27 14.24
C LEU A 34 1.66 4.31 15.40
N ALA A 35 1.42 3.54 16.47
CA ALA A 35 2.33 3.45 17.61
C ALA A 35 3.71 2.87 17.24
N HIS A 36 3.77 1.95 16.28
CA HIS A 36 5.03 1.38 15.81
C HIS A 36 5.92 2.43 15.12
N TYR A 37 5.32 3.32 14.34
CA TYR A 37 6.05 4.35 13.59
C TYR A 37 6.13 5.70 14.30
N GLU A 38 5.37 5.93 15.38
CA GLU A 38 5.39 7.16 16.18
C GLU A 38 6.81 7.63 16.56
N PRO A 39 7.73 6.74 17.00
CA PRO A 39 9.10 7.16 17.34
C PRO A 39 9.89 7.78 16.17
N LEU A 40 9.47 7.54 14.92
CA LEU A 40 10.12 8.10 13.73
C LEU A 40 9.75 9.56 13.48
N ILE A 41 8.61 10.02 13.98
CA ILE A 41 8.11 11.39 13.76
C ILE A 41 9.15 12.45 14.16
N PRO A 42 9.71 12.48 15.38
CA PRO A 42 10.68 13.50 15.77
C PRO A 42 11.98 13.41 14.98
N LEU A 43 12.40 12.21 14.55
CA LEU A 43 13.63 12.01 13.79
C LEU A 43 13.57 12.69 12.42
N TYR A 44 12.43 12.54 11.72
CA TYR A 44 12.23 13.18 10.41
C TYR A 44 11.85 14.66 10.54
N GLN A 45 11.14 15.04 11.60
CA GLN A 45 10.87 16.47 11.89
C GLN A 45 12.15 17.26 12.14
N ALA A 46 13.14 16.66 12.83
CA ALA A 46 14.45 17.28 13.03
C ALA A 46 15.21 17.52 11.70
N GLN A 47 14.86 16.80 10.64
CA GLN A 47 15.41 16.96 9.29
C GLN A 47 14.58 17.95 8.43
N GLY A 48 13.56 18.60 9.02
CA GLY A 48 12.67 19.52 8.31
C GLY A 48 11.58 18.82 7.48
N LEU A 49 11.37 17.52 7.68
CA LEU A 49 10.33 16.74 6.99
C LEU A 49 9.08 16.60 7.85
N GLN A 50 7.91 16.67 7.21
CA GLN A 50 6.65 16.34 7.86
C GLN A 50 6.28 14.89 7.55
N LEU A 51 6.35 14.02 8.54
CA LEU A 51 5.98 12.62 8.40
C LEU A 51 4.45 12.42 8.52
N GLN A 52 3.85 11.73 7.55
CA GLN A 52 2.50 11.19 7.62
C GLN A 52 2.58 9.66 7.59
N ILE A 53 2.02 8.99 8.60
CA ILE A 53 1.94 7.53 8.69
C ILE A 53 0.52 7.10 8.34
N VAL A 54 0.37 6.14 7.44
CA VAL A 54 -0.93 5.62 7.03
C VAL A 54 -0.92 4.10 7.03
N ALA A 55 -1.86 3.52 7.80
CA ALA A 55 -2.13 2.10 7.73
C ALA A 55 -3.23 1.83 6.69
N ILE A 56 -2.94 1.03 5.67
CA ILE A 56 -3.92 0.52 4.70
C ILE A 56 -4.42 -0.83 5.22
N LEU A 57 -5.69 -0.88 5.63
CA LEU A 57 -6.27 -2.07 6.26
C LEU A 57 -7.12 -2.89 5.29
N VAL A 58 -6.74 -4.15 5.08
CA VAL A 58 -7.49 -5.13 4.28
C VAL A 58 -7.67 -6.38 5.11
N GLY A 59 -8.88 -6.67 5.55
CA GLY A 59 -9.11 -7.81 6.42
C GLY A 59 -8.94 -9.15 5.70
N ALA A 60 -8.61 -10.17 6.48
CA ALA A 60 -8.27 -11.50 5.96
C ALA A 60 -9.42 -12.22 5.24
N LEU A 61 -10.68 -11.85 5.53
CA LEU A 61 -11.86 -12.43 4.88
C LEU A 61 -12.44 -11.50 3.81
N GLY A 62 -11.74 -10.40 3.50
CA GLY A 62 -12.04 -9.50 2.40
C GLY A 62 -12.67 -8.16 2.80
N SER A 63 -12.71 -7.81 4.08
CA SER A 63 -13.16 -6.50 4.52
C SER A 63 -12.18 -5.41 4.08
N TRP A 64 -12.73 -4.25 3.72
CA TRP A 64 -11.95 -3.07 3.36
C TRP A 64 -12.27 -1.92 4.31
N ASP A 65 -11.25 -1.25 4.85
CA ASP A 65 -11.49 -0.09 5.72
C ASP A 65 -11.89 1.16 4.90
N PRO A 66 -13.08 1.76 5.15
CA PRO A 66 -13.46 3.02 4.50
C PRO A 66 -12.46 4.17 4.71
N GLN A 67 -11.64 4.14 5.76
CA GLN A 67 -10.60 5.15 5.97
C GLN A 67 -9.49 5.10 4.91
N ASN A 68 -9.21 3.93 4.33
CA ASN A 68 -8.25 3.79 3.24
C ASN A 68 -8.65 4.67 2.04
N ASP A 69 -9.95 4.73 1.72
CA ASP A 69 -10.44 5.52 0.59
C ASP A 69 -10.16 7.00 0.76
N THR A 70 -10.27 7.52 1.98
CA THR A 70 -10.08 8.96 2.25
C THR A 70 -8.65 9.39 1.95
N PHE A 71 -7.70 8.51 2.23
CA PHE A 71 -6.30 8.72 1.91
C PHE A 71 -6.00 8.46 0.43
N LEU A 72 -6.39 7.30 -0.09
CA LEU A 72 -6.03 6.88 -1.45
C LEU A 72 -6.66 7.76 -2.53
N ARG A 73 -7.83 8.38 -2.29
CA ARG A 73 -8.44 9.36 -3.21
C ARG A 73 -7.53 10.56 -3.54
N ARG A 74 -6.48 10.81 -2.77
CA ARG A 74 -5.48 11.85 -3.06
C ARG A 74 -4.55 11.46 -4.23
N PHE A 75 -4.36 10.16 -4.46
CA PHE A 75 -3.41 9.63 -5.44
C PHE A 75 -4.09 8.99 -6.65
N MET A 76 -5.35 8.58 -6.52
CA MET A 76 -6.06 7.86 -7.58
C MET A 76 -7.50 8.33 -7.77
N SER A 77 -8.00 8.15 -8.99
CA SER A 77 -9.39 8.42 -9.34
C SER A 77 -10.34 7.45 -8.61
N ARG A 78 -11.60 7.86 -8.47
CA ARG A 78 -12.62 7.02 -7.81
C ARG A 78 -12.84 5.68 -8.52
N SER A 79 -12.80 5.67 -9.85
CA SER A 79 -12.94 4.44 -10.64
C SER A 79 -11.77 3.49 -10.40
N TYR A 80 -10.54 4.02 -10.43
CA TYR A 80 -9.34 3.22 -10.16
C TYR A 80 -9.32 2.69 -8.72
N LEU A 81 -9.68 3.51 -7.73
CA LEU A 81 -9.78 3.09 -6.33
C LEU A 81 -10.75 1.92 -6.12
N ASN A 82 -11.87 1.91 -6.84
CA ASN A 82 -12.81 0.80 -6.77
C ASN A 82 -12.22 -0.50 -7.32
N THR A 83 -11.45 -0.41 -8.41
CA THR A 83 -10.71 -1.56 -8.97
C THR A 83 -9.61 -2.00 -8.02
N PHE A 84 -8.79 -1.07 -7.51
CA PHE A 84 -7.71 -1.32 -6.57
C PHE A 84 -8.20 -2.05 -5.31
N ARG A 85 -9.30 -1.57 -4.71
CA ARG A 85 -9.95 -2.26 -3.59
C ARG A 85 -10.28 -3.72 -3.91
N ARG A 86 -10.88 -3.97 -5.08
CA ARG A 86 -11.27 -5.33 -5.49
C ARG A 86 -10.05 -6.23 -5.65
N LEU A 87 -8.96 -5.71 -6.23
CA LEU A 87 -7.70 -6.45 -6.38
C LEU A 87 -7.11 -6.81 -5.02
N CYS A 88 -6.88 -5.82 -4.14
CA CYS A 88 -6.33 -6.08 -2.80
C CYS A 88 -7.17 -7.07 -1.98
N VAL A 89 -8.50 -6.95 -2.03
CA VAL A 89 -9.40 -7.87 -1.32
C VAL A 89 -9.34 -9.27 -1.91
N SER A 90 -9.34 -9.40 -3.24
CA SER A 90 -9.28 -10.70 -3.92
C SER A 90 -7.96 -11.41 -3.63
N ASP A 91 -6.85 -10.67 -3.69
CA ASP A 91 -5.51 -11.19 -3.38
C ASP A 91 -5.42 -11.62 -1.92
N SER A 92 -5.94 -10.80 -1.00
CA SER A 92 -5.97 -11.15 0.43
C SER A 92 -6.72 -12.46 0.65
N ILE A 93 -7.93 -12.59 0.11
CA ILE A 93 -8.72 -13.84 0.23
C ILE A 93 -7.99 -15.03 -0.39
N LYS A 94 -7.38 -14.87 -1.58
CA LYS A 94 -6.59 -15.93 -2.23
C LYS A 94 -5.49 -16.41 -1.29
N TRP A 95 -4.66 -15.51 -0.77
CA TRP A 95 -3.56 -15.83 0.13
C TRP A 95 -4.03 -16.49 1.43
N PHE A 96 -5.07 -15.94 2.08
CA PHE A 96 -5.57 -16.53 3.32
C PHE A 96 -6.20 -17.90 3.11
N ARG A 97 -6.90 -18.13 1.99
CA ARG A 97 -7.38 -19.46 1.60
C ARG A 97 -6.22 -20.43 1.41
N ASP A 98 -5.19 -20.05 0.67
CA ASP A 98 -4.07 -20.94 0.34
C ASP A 98 -3.31 -21.35 1.60
N ILE A 99 -3.04 -20.40 2.50
CA ILE A 99 -2.44 -20.65 3.81
C ILE A 99 -3.33 -21.59 4.64
N TYR A 100 -4.65 -21.36 4.67
CA TYR A 100 -5.58 -22.17 5.46
C TYR A 100 -5.72 -23.60 4.92
N VAL A 101 -5.81 -23.76 3.60
CA VAL A 101 -5.92 -25.08 2.96
C VAL A 101 -4.62 -25.86 3.12
N GLU A 102 -3.45 -25.21 3.00
CA GLU A 102 -2.17 -25.83 3.30
C GLU A 102 -2.10 -26.29 4.76
N PHE A 103 -2.56 -25.46 5.70
CA PHE A 103 -2.63 -25.83 7.11
C PHE A 103 -3.51 -27.06 7.36
N LEU A 104 -4.67 -27.17 6.70
CA LEU A 104 -5.58 -28.30 6.88
C LEU A 104 -5.11 -29.58 6.19
N THR A 105 -4.55 -29.46 4.98
CA THR A 105 -4.24 -30.61 4.12
C THR A 105 -2.79 -31.05 4.23
N GLY A 106 -1.90 -30.21 4.73
CA GLY A 106 -0.45 -30.38 4.68
C GLY A 106 0.15 -30.23 3.27
N HIS A 107 -0.66 -29.89 2.25
CA HIS A 107 -0.22 -29.76 0.87
C HIS A 107 -0.08 -28.29 0.50
N LYS A 108 1.12 -27.91 0.03
CA LYS A 108 1.43 -26.55 -0.38
C LYS A 108 0.51 -26.08 -1.51
N GLN A 109 -0.15 -24.93 -1.33
CA GLN A 109 -1.15 -24.41 -2.27
C GLN A 109 -0.63 -23.34 -3.22
N TYR A 110 0.56 -22.80 -2.97
CA TYR A 110 1.17 -21.74 -3.77
C TYR A 110 2.53 -22.16 -4.30
N SER A 111 2.81 -21.84 -5.57
CA SER A 111 4.10 -22.11 -6.21
C SER A 111 4.93 -20.82 -6.30
N PRO A 112 6.24 -20.83 -6.00
CA PRO A 112 7.06 -19.61 -6.05
C PRO A 112 7.13 -18.95 -7.43
N SER A 113 6.78 -19.69 -8.50
CA SER A 113 6.89 -19.27 -9.90
C SER A 113 5.69 -18.48 -10.43
N GLU A 114 4.55 -18.51 -9.73
CA GLU A 114 3.30 -17.92 -10.24
C GLU A 114 2.91 -16.59 -9.58
N ASP A 115 3.54 -16.24 -8.45
CA ASP A 115 3.03 -15.22 -7.53
C ASP A 115 4.01 -14.07 -7.21
N VAL A 116 5.01 -13.85 -8.04
CA VAL A 116 5.83 -12.64 -7.94
C VAL A 116 5.00 -11.49 -8.52
N CYS A 117 4.56 -10.54 -7.67
CA CYS A 117 4.49 -9.15 -8.12
C CYS A 117 5.87 -8.90 -8.72
N THR A 118 6.00 -8.90 -10.04
CA THR A 118 7.28 -8.66 -10.71
C THR A 118 7.78 -7.31 -10.23
N GLU A 119 8.62 -7.33 -9.19
CA GLU A 119 9.71 -6.38 -9.08
C GLU A 119 10.34 -6.38 -10.47
N PRO A 120 10.39 -5.24 -11.17
CA PRO A 120 11.01 -5.21 -12.49
C PRO A 120 12.41 -5.79 -12.32
N THR A 121 12.61 -6.97 -12.90
CA THR A 121 13.85 -7.73 -12.75
C THR A 121 15.04 -7.03 -13.41
N ASP A 122 14.82 -5.85 -13.98
CA ASP A 122 15.86 -4.98 -14.50
C ASP A 122 15.46 -3.50 -14.34
N LEU A 123 16.40 -2.66 -13.86
CA LEU A 123 16.25 -1.20 -13.80
C LEU A 123 16.09 -0.58 -15.21
N ALA A 124 16.36 -1.35 -16.26
CA ALA A 124 16.18 -0.98 -17.66
C ALA A 124 14.71 -0.80 -18.08
N ASP A 125 13.75 -1.48 -17.42
CA ASP A 125 12.33 -1.42 -17.80
C ASP A 125 11.64 -0.11 -17.35
N ILE A 126 12.20 0.59 -16.37
CA ILE A 126 11.69 1.88 -15.89
C ILE A 126 12.12 3.04 -16.81
N TYR A 127 13.20 2.85 -17.58
CA TYR A 127 13.81 3.85 -18.45
C TYR A 127 13.92 3.36 -19.90
N SER A 128 12.80 2.98 -20.51
CA SER A 128 12.71 2.96 -21.97
C SER A 128 12.44 4.37 -22.47
N PRO A 129 13.38 5.04 -23.18
CA PRO A 129 13.08 6.33 -23.78
C PRO A 129 12.12 6.09 -24.93
N THR A 130 10.88 6.56 -24.79
CA THR A 130 10.00 6.77 -25.95
C THR A 130 10.55 7.95 -26.75
N GLU A 131 11.60 7.71 -27.54
CA GLU A 131 11.89 8.54 -28.71
C GLU A 131 10.79 8.28 -29.73
N SER A 132 9.91 9.25 -29.91
CA SER A 132 9.13 9.55 -31.11
C SER A 132 7.81 10.20 -30.69
N GLN A 133 7.85 11.51 -30.44
CA GLN A 133 6.79 12.47 -30.78
C GLN A 133 7.21 13.88 -30.31
N PHE A 134 8.20 14.45 -31.00
CA PHE A 134 8.33 15.90 -31.14
C PHE A 134 8.66 16.16 -32.60
N VAL A 135 7.62 16.27 -33.43
CA VAL A 135 7.72 16.93 -34.73
C VAL A 135 7.38 18.39 -34.48
N SER A 136 8.38 19.27 -34.52
CA SER A 136 8.14 20.72 -34.52
C SER A 136 7.47 21.13 -35.84
N PRO A 137 6.46 22.02 -35.82
CA PRO A 137 6.01 22.67 -37.03
C PRO A 137 7.00 23.76 -37.44
N VAL A 138 7.28 23.81 -38.74
CA VAL A 138 7.82 24.98 -39.46
C VAL A 138 6.70 25.99 -39.66
#